data_AF-A0A3B9IE88-F1
#
_entry.id   AF-A0A3B9IE88-F1
#
_cell.length_a   1.000
_cell.length_b   1.000
_cell.length_c   1.000
_cell.angle_alpha   90.00
_cell.angle_beta   90.00
_cell.angle_gamma   90.00
#
_symmetry.space_group_name_H-M   'P 1'
#
loop_
_entity.id
_entity.type
_entity.pdbx_description
1 polymer ?
#
loop_
_entity_poly.entity_id
_entity_poly.type
_entity_poly.pdbx_seq_one_letter_code
_entity_poly.pdbx_strand_id
1 'polypeptide(L)'
;YGVKATFFVTAQNPDYYDYIREAYERGNTIGLHSYTHEYSQIYTSVDAFFADIDRISAVVEDQIGYVPCFLRFPGGGSNTVSRHYCDGIMSALSDEVQARGYQYWDWNAETGDGGSVTTAESISNALSCEAETIVMLCHDGEAKETTVEALPTIIEEYLARGYVFKPLDRQATVVHHEIFN
;
A
#
# COMPACT_ATOMS: atom_id res chain seq x y z
N TYR A 1 -2.19 21.37 0.62
CA TYR A 1 -2.40 20.97 -0.80
C TYR A 1 -3.82 20.50 -1.12
N GLY A 2 -4.67 20.10 -0.16
CA GLY A 2 -6.05 19.64 -0.47
C GLY A 2 -6.13 18.26 -1.14
N VAL A 3 -5.00 17.55 -1.20
CA VAL A 3 -4.88 16.21 -1.77
C VAL A 3 -5.36 15.14 -0.78
N LYS A 4 -5.74 13.98 -1.31
CA LYS A 4 -6.06 12.77 -0.54
C LYS A 4 -5.18 11.62 -1.02
N ALA A 5 -4.90 10.68 -0.13
CA ALA A 5 -4.06 9.52 -0.37
C ALA A 5 -4.77 8.21 0.03
N THR A 6 -4.09 7.10 -0.20
CA THR A 6 -4.51 5.78 0.31
C THR A 6 -3.43 5.24 1.24
N PHE A 7 -3.83 4.82 2.42
CA PHE A 7 -2.95 4.23 3.42
C PHE A 7 -3.22 2.73 3.49
N PHE A 8 -2.26 1.92 3.05
CA PHE A 8 -2.30 0.47 3.25
C PHE A 8 -1.68 0.16 4.60
N VAL A 9 -2.52 0.00 5.62
CA VAL A 9 -2.09 0.05 7.02
C VAL A 9 -1.57 -1.29 7.53
N THR A 10 -0.62 -1.22 8.47
CA THR A 10 -0.21 -2.35 9.28
C THR A 10 -0.65 -2.19 10.74
N ALA A 11 -0.52 -3.25 11.52
CA ALA A 11 -0.86 -3.26 12.94
C ALA A 11 0.37 -3.46 13.84
N GLN A 12 1.58 -3.20 13.33
CA GLN A 12 2.85 -3.50 14.01
C GLN A 12 3.08 -2.67 15.28
N ASN A 13 2.50 -1.47 15.36
CA ASN A 13 2.55 -0.63 16.56
C ASN A 13 1.14 -0.14 16.95
N PRO A 14 0.57 -0.63 18.06
CA PRO A 14 -0.76 -0.21 18.53
C PRO A 14 -0.84 1.26 18.95
N ASP A 15 0.28 1.89 19.32
CA ASP A 15 0.31 3.30 19.71
C ASP A 15 -0.05 4.25 18.54
N TYR A 16 -0.07 3.72 17.31
CA TYR A 16 -0.37 4.47 16.09
C TYR A 16 -1.73 4.15 15.46
N TYR A 17 -2.57 3.32 16.09
CA TYR A 17 -3.87 2.96 15.51
C TYR A 17 -4.80 4.16 15.33
N ASP A 18 -4.73 5.16 16.21
CA ASP A 18 -5.54 6.38 16.11
C ASP A 18 -5.27 7.15 14.79
N TYR A 19 -4.09 7.00 14.19
CA TYR A 19 -3.79 7.61 12.89
C TYR A 19 -4.59 6.97 11.74
N ILE A 20 -5.03 5.72 11.86
CA ILE A 20 -5.92 5.09 10.88
C ILE A 20 -7.25 5.85 10.83
N ARG A 21 -7.82 6.14 12.01
CA ARG A 21 -9.04 6.94 12.15
C ARG A 21 -8.84 8.36 11.67
N GLU A 22 -7.75 9.01 12.08
CA GLU A 22 -7.43 10.37 11.66
C GLU A 22 -7.30 10.47 10.13
N ALA A 23 -6.60 9.53 9.49
CA ALA A 23 -6.47 9.49 8.04
C ALA A 23 -7.84 9.33 7.36
N TYR A 24 -8.70 8.45 7.88
CA TYR A 24 -10.05 8.24 7.37
C TYR A 24 -10.94 9.48 7.50
N GLU A 25 -11.00 10.09 8.69
CA GLU A 25 -11.78 11.32 8.95
C GLU A 25 -11.31 12.50 8.09
N ARG A 26 -10.03 12.51 7.73
CA ARG A 26 -9.46 13.48 6.77
C ARG A 26 -9.78 13.15 5.32
N GLY A 27 -10.58 12.12 5.03
CA GLY A 27 -11.06 11.76 3.70
C GLY A 27 -10.05 10.98 2.85
N ASN A 28 -9.08 10.32 3.49
CA ASN A 28 -8.19 9.38 2.80
C ASN A 28 -8.83 7.99 2.74
N THR A 29 -8.41 7.18 1.78
CA THR A 29 -8.80 5.77 1.73
C THR A 29 -7.92 4.95 2.66
N ILE A 30 -8.53 4.05 3.42
CA ILE A 30 -7.82 3.02 4.20
C ILE A 30 -7.88 1.71 3.43
N GLY A 31 -6.73 1.07 3.24
CA GLY A 31 -6.57 -0.27 2.70
C GLY A 31 -5.85 -1.16 3.70
N LEU A 32 -5.94 -2.46 3.50
CA LEU A 32 -5.32 -3.48 4.33
C LEU A 32 -3.95 -3.85 3.76
N HIS A 33 -2.93 -3.92 4.60
CA HIS A 33 -1.61 -4.41 4.19
C HIS A 33 -1.26 -5.75 4.84
N SER A 34 -1.12 -5.74 6.16
CA SER A 34 -0.83 -6.92 6.97
C SER A 34 -0.89 -6.55 8.46
N TYR A 35 -1.31 -7.46 9.32
CA TYR A 35 -1.23 -7.23 10.76
C TYR A 35 0.22 -7.25 11.24
N THR A 36 0.97 -8.30 10.87
CA THR A 36 2.34 -8.54 11.35
C THR A 36 3.41 -7.92 10.46
N HIS A 37 3.15 -7.85 9.15
CA HIS A 37 4.13 -7.56 8.11
C HIS A 37 5.36 -8.51 8.15
N GLU A 38 5.17 -9.74 8.63
CA GLU A 38 6.22 -10.76 8.75
C GLU A 38 6.09 -11.81 7.65
N TYR A 39 6.90 -11.69 6.60
CA TYR A 39 6.86 -12.58 5.43
C TYR A 39 6.91 -14.07 5.79
N SER A 40 7.72 -14.43 6.79
CA SER A 40 7.89 -15.79 7.28
C SER A 40 6.67 -16.38 7.99
N GLN A 41 5.67 -15.55 8.31
CA GLN A 41 4.40 -15.98 8.88
C GLN A 41 3.31 -15.95 7.81
N ILE A 42 3.14 -14.82 7.14
CA ILE A 42 2.00 -14.56 6.24
C ILE A 42 2.08 -15.36 4.93
N TYR A 43 3.27 -15.72 4.46
CA TYR A 43 3.44 -16.45 3.20
C TYR A 43 3.70 -17.95 3.38
N THR A 44 3.36 -18.51 4.54
CA THR A 44 3.49 -19.97 4.79
C THR A 44 2.34 -20.78 4.21
N SER A 45 1.16 -20.16 4.04
CA SER A 45 -0.03 -20.76 3.42
C SER A 45 -1.07 -19.68 3.13
N VAL A 46 -2.05 -20.00 2.27
CA VAL A 46 -3.21 -19.12 2.01
C VAL A 46 -3.97 -18.81 3.31
N ASP A 47 -4.18 -19.81 4.16
CA ASP A 47 -4.86 -19.64 5.44
C ASP A 47 -4.08 -18.72 6.40
N ALA A 48 -2.76 -18.83 6.44
CA ALA A 48 -1.92 -17.94 7.26
C ALA A 48 -1.99 -16.48 6.78
N PHE A 49 -2.00 -16.26 5.46
CA PHE A 49 -2.18 -14.93 4.89
C PHE A 49 -3.54 -14.34 5.31
N PHE A 50 -4.63 -15.08 5.12
CA PHE A 50 -5.96 -14.56 5.46
C PHE A 50 -6.18 -14.42 6.97
N ALA A 51 -5.60 -15.28 7.80
CA ALA A 51 -5.62 -15.09 9.25
C ALA A 51 -4.93 -13.77 9.67
N ASP A 52 -3.86 -13.37 8.97
CA ASP A 52 -3.23 -12.06 9.18
C ASP A 52 -4.10 -10.91 8.66
N ILE A 53 -4.74 -11.06 7.49
CA ILE A 53 -5.70 -10.09 6.94
C ILE A 53 -6.92 -9.89 7.85
N ASP A 54 -7.48 -10.96 8.42
CA ASP A 54 -8.63 -10.89 9.33
C ASP A 54 -8.27 -10.10 10.61
N ARG A 55 -7.03 -10.23 11.10
CA ARG A 55 -6.55 -9.49 12.27
C ARG A 55 -6.39 -8.00 12.00
N ILE A 56 -5.79 -7.60 10.87
CA ILE A 56 -5.71 -6.17 10.51
C ILE A 56 -7.11 -5.62 10.18
N SER A 57 -7.99 -6.43 9.61
CA SER A 57 -9.39 -6.04 9.35
C SER A 57 -10.11 -5.67 10.64
N ALA A 58 -9.94 -6.46 11.71
CA ALA A 58 -10.54 -6.16 13.01
C ALA A 58 -10.01 -4.85 13.61
N VAL A 59 -8.70 -4.57 13.48
CA VAL A 59 -8.11 -3.28 13.91
C VAL A 59 -8.70 -2.12 13.11
N VAL A 60 -8.78 -2.25 11.79
CA VAL A 60 -9.34 -1.18 10.94
C VAL A 60 -10.83 -0.98 11.22
N GLU A 61 -11.61 -2.05 11.38
CA GLU A 61 -13.03 -1.97 11.71
C GLU A 61 -13.28 -1.26 13.05
N ASP A 62 -12.46 -1.52 14.08
CA ASP A 62 -12.52 -0.78 15.35
C ASP A 62 -12.26 0.72 15.17
N GLN A 63 -11.37 1.09 14.24
CA GLN A 63 -10.99 2.48 14.00
C GLN A 63 -11.96 3.26 13.10
N ILE A 64 -12.55 2.63 12.09
CA ILE A 64 -13.34 3.33 11.06
C ILE A 64 -14.78 2.79 10.91
N GLY A 65 -15.14 1.74 11.64
CA GLY A 65 -16.50 1.17 11.70
C GLY A 65 -16.86 0.20 10.59
N TYR A 66 -15.92 -0.16 9.70
CA TYR A 66 -16.12 -1.17 8.66
C TYR A 66 -14.79 -1.75 8.16
N VAL A 67 -14.85 -2.93 7.53
CA VAL A 67 -13.69 -3.56 6.87
C VAL A 67 -13.58 -3.07 5.41
N PRO A 68 -12.48 -2.41 5.01
CA PRO A 68 -12.29 -2.00 3.62
C PRO A 68 -11.98 -3.20 2.73
N CYS A 69 -12.38 -3.11 1.45
CA CYS A 69 -12.17 -4.16 0.45
C CYS A 69 -10.89 -3.96 -0.39
N PHE A 70 -9.94 -3.15 0.10
CA PHE A 70 -8.73 -2.81 -0.64
C PHE A 70 -7.51 -3.43 0.04
N LEU A 71 -6.67 -4.11 -0.74
CA LEU A 71 -5.48 -4.81 -0.25
C LEU A 71 -4.23 -4.36 -1.00
N ARG A 72 -3.08 -4.43 -0.33
CA ARG A 72 -1.78 -4.46 -0.99
C ARG A 72 -0.98 -5.58 -0.36
N PHE A 73 -0.46 -6.50 -1.18
CA PHE A 73 0.39 -7.57 -0.68
C PHE A 73 1.69 -6.99 -0.10
N PRO A 74 2.17 -7.45 1.07
CA PRO A 74 3.53 -7.17 1.51
C PRO A 74 4.56 -7.54 0.42
N GLY A 75 5.36 -6.58 -0.01
CA GLY A 75 6.30 -6.74 -1.12
C GLY A 75 5.69 -6.70 -2.54
N GLY A 76 4.37 -6.48 -2.66
CA GLY A 76 3.64 -6.47 -3.93
C GLY A 76 3.26 -7.86 -4.44
N GLY A 77 2.33 -7.94 -5.40
CA GLY A 77 1.92 -9.18 -6.07
C GLY A 77 3.09 -9.89 -6.77
N SER A 78 4.08 -9.12 -7.21
CA SER A 78 5.31 -9.60 -7.85
C SER A 78 6.40 -10.06 -6.88
N ASN A 79 6.16 -10.13 -5.57
CA ASN A 79 7.22 -10.49 -4.63
C ASN A 79 7.70 -11.94 -4.87
N THR A 80 9.01 -12.13 -4.77
CA THR A 80 9.64 -13.45 -4.86
C THR A 80 10.07 -13.99 -3.50
N VAL A 81 10.08 -13.15 -2.45
CA VAL A 81 10.43 -13.56 -1.08
C VAL A 81 9.50 -14.65 -0.57
N SER A 82 8.24 -14.65 -1.00
CA SER A 82 7.24 -15.68 -0.69
C SER A 82 7.68 -17.09 -1.12
N ARG A 83 8.51 -17.25 -2.16
CA ARG A 83 9.05 -18.55 -2.60
C ARG A 83 9.86 -19.26 -1.53
N HIS A 84 10.44 -18.50 -0.59
CA HIS A 84 11.18 -19.08 0.54
C HIS A 84 10.27 -19.80 1.54
N TYR A 85 8.96 -19.54 1.51
CA TYR A 85 8.00 -20.03 2.49
C TYR A 85 6.95 -20.94 1.85
N CYS A 86 6.46 -20.60 0.66
CA CYS A 86 5.51 -21.40 -0.09
C CYS A 86 5.60 -21.08 -1.60
N ASP A 87 6.01 -22.06 -2.41
CA ASP A 87 6.06 -21.94 -3.87
C ASP A 87 4.64 -21.98 -4.46
N GLY A 88 4.32 -21.12 -5.42
CA GLY A 88 2.97 -21.00 -5.99
C GLY A 88 2.02 -20.07 -5.21
N ILE A 89 2.44 -19.54 -4.06
CA ILE A 89 1.49 -18.88 -3.14
C ILE A 89 0.95 -17.57 -3.68
N MET A 90 1.73 -16.77 -4.42
CA MET A 90 1.24 -15.47 -4.90
C MET A 90 0.18 -15.65 -5.99
N SER A 91 0.33 -16.65 -6.85
CA SER A 91 -0.68 -17.05 -7.83
C SER A 91 -1.98 -17.49 -7.15
N ALA A 92 -1.89 -18.30 -6.09
CA ALA A 92 -3.08 -18.70 -5.33
C ALA A 92 -3.74 -17.50 -4.62
N LEU A 93 -2.94 -16.62 -4.04
CA LEU A 93 -3.44 -15.45 -3.31
C LEU A 93 -4.05 -14.40 -4.23
N SER A 94 -3.48 -14.13 -5.41
CA SER A 94 -4.04 -13.15 -6.35
C SER A 94 -5.46 -13.53 -6.78
N ASP A 95 -5.69 -14.82 -7.01
CA ASP A 95 -7.02 -15.34 -7.35
C ASP A 95 -7.96 -15.34 -6.14
N GLU A 96 -7.50 -15.84 -5.00
CA GLU A 96 -8.33 -15.98 -3.79
C GLU A 96 -8.76 -14.63 -3.20
N VAL A 97 -7.88 -13.63 -3.23
CA VAL A 97 -8.20 -12.26 -2.79
C VAL A 97 -9.36 -11.69 -3.61
N GLN A 98 -9.33 -11.86 -4.93
CA GLN A 98 -10.40 -11.43 -5.82
C GLN A 98 -11.69 -12.25 -5.61
N ALA A 99 -11.56 -13.56 -5.44
CA ALA A 99 -12.70 -14.45 -5.17
C ALA A 99 -13.43 -14.09 -3.86
N ARG A 100 -12.70 -13.58 -2.86
CA ARG A 100 -13.25 -13.08 -1.59
C ARG A 100 -13.80 -11.64 -1.67
N GLY A 101 -13.78 -11.01 -2.85
CA GLY A 101 -14.37 -9.70 -3.08
C GLY A 101 -13.47 -8.52 -2.72
N TYR A 102 -12.19 -8.77 -2.45
CA TYR A 102 -11.19 -7.72 -2.32
C TYR A 102 -10.63 -7.32 -3.69
N GLN A 103 -10.21 -6.07 -3.80
CA GLN A 103 -9.37 -5.60 -4.89
C GLN A 103 -8.00 -5.26 -4.35
N TYR A 104 -6.94 -5.75 -5.00
CA TYR A 104 -5.57 -5.39 -4.63
C TYR A 104 -4.94 -4.41 -5.63
N TRP A 105 -3.99 -3.61 -5.15
CA TRP A 105 -3.18 -2.68 -5.95
C TRP A 105 -1.70 -2.85 -5.66
N ASP A 106 -0.93 -3.00 -6.73
CA ASP A 106 0.51 -2.76 -6.75
C ASP A 106 0.78 -1.27 -7.01
N TRP A 107 1.84 -0.93 -7.74
CA TRP A 107 2.22 0.45 -8.07
C TRP A 107 2.83 0.52 -9.47
N ASN A 108 2.96 1.72 -10.04
CA ASN A 108 3.68 1.91 -11.32
C ASN A 108 4.67 3.10 -11.25
N ALA A 109 4.82 3.67 -10.06
CA ALA A 109 5.86 4.61 -9.70
C ALA A 109 6.21 4.38 -8.23
N GLU A 110 7.43 4.70 -7.84
CA GLU A 110 7.88 4.62 -6.46
C GLU A 110 8.89 5.73 -6.19
N THR A 111 8.98 6.14 -4.93
CA THR A 111 10.00 7.10 -4.48
C THR A 111 11.35 6.43 -4.24
N GLY A 112 11.38 5.10 -4.10
CA GLY A 112 12.55 4.35 -3.67
C GLY A 112 12.80 4.40 -2.16
N ASP A 113 11.87 5.01 -1.40
CA ASP A 113 11.93 5.12 0.06
C ASP A 113 11.80 3.77 0.78
N GLY A 114 11.52 2.67 0.08
CA GLY A 114 11.65 1.31 0.61
C GLY A 114 13.10 0.97 1.00
N GLY A 115 14.08 1.57 0.33
CA GLY A 115 15.51 1.48 0.64
C GLY A 115 16.07 2.76 1.29
N SER A 116 17.39 2.94 1.17
CA SER A 116 18.08 4.17 1.58
C SER A 116 18.28 5.08 0.38
N VAL A 117 17.51 6.16 0.31
CA VAL A 117 17.62 7.21 -0.71
C VAL A 117 17.64 8.58 -0.06
N THR A 118 18.27 9.56 -0.70
CA THR A 118 18.17 10.98 -0.32
C THR A 118 16.83 11.56 -0.74
N THR A 119 16.44 12.69 -0.13
CA THR A 119 15.22 13.43 -0.50
C THR A 119 15.23 13.85 -1.98
N ALA A 120 16.39 14.23 -2.53
CA ALA A 120 16.53 14.59 -3.95
C ALA A 120 16.35 13.39 -4.89
N GLU A 121 16.91 12.23 -4.52
CA GLU A 121 16.69 10.98 -5.28
C GLU A 121 15.22 10.55 -5.20
N SER A 122 14.59 10.66 -4.04
CA SER A 122 13.15 10.38 -3.85
C SER A 122 12.27 11.22 -4.78
N ILE A 123 12.53 12.52 -4.85
CA ILE A 123 11.85 13.44 -5.78
C ILE A 123 12.10 13.03 -7.24
N SER A 124 13.35 12.73 -7.60
CA SER A 124 13.70 12.34 -8.97
C SER A 124 13.02 11.03 -9.38
N ASN A 125 12.99 10.04 -8.50
CA ASN A 125 12.35 8.75 -8.73
C ASN A 125 10.83 8.94 -8.91
N ALA A 126 10.21 9.67 -7.99
CA ALA A 126 8.78 9.97 -8.04
C ALA A 126 8.39 10.63 -9.38
N LEU A 127 9.13 11.65 -9.80
CA LEU A 127 8.80 12.46 -10.98
C LEU A 127 9.20 11.84 -12.32
N SER A 128 9.81 10.65 -12.31
CA SER A 128 10.24 9.92 -13.51
C SER A 128 9.10 9.24 -14.27
N CYS A 129 7.96 9.02 -13.62
CA CYS A 129 6.79 8.39 -14.22
C CYS A 129 5.90 9.45 -14.91
N GLU A 130 5.63 9.24 -16.20
CA GLU A 130 4.80 10.10 -17.06
C GLU A 130 3.49 9.42 -17.50
N ALA A 131 3.08 8.35 -16.81
CA ALA A 131 1.83 7.65 -17.11
C ALA A 131 0.59 8.52 -16.82
N GLU A 132 -0.48 8.37 -17.62
CA GLU A 132 -1.73 9.11 -17.41
C GLU A 132 -2.36 8.86 -16.03
N THR A 133 -2.23 7.64 -15.51
CA THR A 133 -2.60 7.28 -14.14
C THR A 133 -1.40 6.72 -13.40
N ILE A 134 -1.06 7.35 -12.28
CA ILE A 134 0.09 6.98 -11.45
C ILE A 134 -0.42 6.48 -10.10
N VAL A 135 -0.09 5.24 -9.78
CA VAL A 135 -0.20 4.68 -8.43
C VAL A 135 1.20 4.67 -7.84
N MET A 136 1.47 5.68 -7.01
CA MET A 136 2.78 5.88 -6.42
C MET A 136 2.93 5.11 -5.10
N LEU A 137 3.99 4.32 -4.98
CA LEU A 137 4.40 3.72 -3.72
C LEU A 137 5.26 4.70 -2.91
N CYS A 138 4.81 4.95 -1.69
CA CYS A 138 5.52 5.65 -0.64
C CYS A 138 5.33 4.86 0.67
N HIS A 139 6.19 5.11 1.66
CA HIS A 139 6.10 4.57 3.01
C HIS A 139 6.05 5.69 4.05
N ASP A 140 5.26 5.50 5.10
CA ASP A 140 4.99 6.46 6.18
C ASP A 140 5.42 5.93 7.57
N GLY A 141 6.28 4.91 7.61
CA GLY A 141 6.84 4.37 8.85
C GLY A 141 7.89 5.27 9.51
N GLU A 142 8.26 4.97 10.77
CA GLU A 142 9.12 5.78 11.63
C GLU A 142 10.45 6.24 10.99
N ALA A 143 11.04 5.43 10.11
CA ALA A 143 12.32 5.74 9.44
C ALA A 143 12.17 6.44 8.06
N LYS A 144 10.98 6.97 7.73
CA LYS A 144 10.66 7.49 6.38
C LYS A 144 10.53 9.02 6.33
N GLU A 145 11.40 9.71 7.05
CA GLU A 145 11.47 11.18 7.06
C GLU A 145 11.72 11.76 5.65
N THR A 146 12.50 11.07 4.81
CA THR A 146 12.80 11.50 3.43
C THR A 146 11.55 11.59 2.56
N THR A 147 10.56 10.74 2.80
CA THR A 147 9.26 10.78 2.09
C THR A 147 8.48 12.01 2.52
N VAL A 148 8.41 12.28 3.82
CA VAL A 148 7.72 13.46 4.36
C VAL A 148 8.33 14.75 3.81
N GLU A 149 9.66 14.81 3.68
CA GLU A 149 10.38 15.94 3.09
C GLU A 149 10.17 16.08 1.58
N ALA A 150 10.06 14.98 0.84
CA ALA A 150 9.93 14.98 -0.62
C ALA A 150 8.50 15.33 -1.09
N LEU A 151 7.47 14.97 -0.31
CA LEU A 151 6.06 15.09 -0.69
C LEU A 151 5.63 16.48 -1.17
N PRO A 152 6.00 17.61 -0.52
CA PRO A 152 5.65 18.95 -0.99
C PRO A 152 6.04 19.18 -2.45
N THR A 153 7.29 18.91 -2.81
CA THR A 153 7.80 19.08 -4.17
C THR A 153 7.11 18.15 -5.16
N ILE A 154 6.91 16.88 -4.79
CA ILE A 154 6.23 15.89 -5.65
C ILE A 154 4.80 16.36 -5.95
N ILE A 155 4.07 16.83 -4.93
CA ILE A 155 2.69 17.30 -5.09
C ILE A 155 2.64 18.55 -5.97
N GLU A 156 3.50 19.53 -5.73
CA GLU A 156 3.56 20.78 -6.49
C GLU A 156 3.86 20.53 -7.97
N GLU A 157 4.84 19.67 -8.27
CA GLU A 157 5.24 19.31 -9.62
C GLU A 157 4.13 18.58 -10.38
N TYR A 158 3.47 17.59 -9.77
CA TYR A 158 2.37 16.89 -10.42
C TYR A 158 1.14 17.79 -10.64
N LEU A 159 0.82 18.67 -9.67
CA LEU A 159 -0.24 19.66 -9.86
C LEU A 159 0.09 20.64 -10.99
N ALA A 160 1.35 21.09 -11.10
CA ALA A 160 1.81 21.96 -12.18
C ALA A 160 1.74 21.27 -13.57
N ARG A 161 1.94 19.95 -13.61
CA ARG A 161 1.75 19.11 -14.80
C ARG A 161 0.27 18.82 -15.13
N GLY A 162 -0.67 19.28 -14.30
CA GLY A 162 -2.11 19.12 -14.52
C GLY A 162 -2.71 17.82 -13.96
N TYR A 163 -1.96 17.06 -13.14
CA TYR A 163 -2.49 15.88 -12.47
C TYR A 163 -3.44 16.25 -11.34
N VAL A 164 -4.31 15.30 -10.98
CA VAL A 164 -5.20 15.39 -9.82
C VAL A 164 -4.89 14.24 -8.89
N PHE A 165 -4.67 14.54 -7.62
CA PHE A 165 -4.50 13.53 -6.57
C PHE A 165 -5.86 13.01 -6.12
N LYS A 166 -6.04 11.69 -6.18
CA LYS A 166 -7.24 11.00 -5.71
C LYS A 166 -6.84 9.84 -4.81
N PRO A 167 -7.62 9.56 -3.75
CA PRO A 167 -7.47 8.32 -3.02
C PRO A 167 -8.04 7.18 -3.88
N LEU A 168 -7.58 5.94 -3.66
CA LEU A 168 -8.09 4.78 -4.40
C LEU A 168 -9.54 4.53 -4.02
N ASP A 169 -10.34 4.17 -5.03
CA ASP A 169 -11.71 3.72 -4.87
C ASP A 169 -11.98 2.52 -5.81
N ARG A 170 -13.20 2.01 -5.82
CA ARG A 170 -13.58 0.86 -6.67
C ARG A 170 -13.57 1.16 -8.17
N GLN A 171 -13.49 2.42 -8.59
CA GLN A 171 -13.45 2.86 -9.99
C GLN A 171 -12.03 3.24 -10.43
N ALA A 172 -11.09 3.36 -9.50
CA ALA A 172 -9.70 3.66 -9.79
C ALA A 172 -9.09 2.57 -10.71
N THR A 173 -8.25 3.01 -11.65
CA THR A 173 -7.48 2.11 -12.50
C THR A 173 -6.67 1.15 -11.64
N VAL A 174 -6.82 -0.15 -11.90
CA VAL A 174 -6.10 -1.20 -11.20
C VAL A 174 -4.71 -1.33 -11.80
N VAL A 175 -3.70 -1.37 -10.93
CA VAL A 175 -2.32 -1.66 -11.30
C VAL A 175 -1.95 -2.98 -10.66
N HIS A 176 -1.68 -3.99 -11.49
CA HIS A 176 -1.19 -5.30 -11.09
C HIS A 176 0.16 -5.54 -11.74
N HIS A 177 1.14 -5.92 -10.95
CA HIS A 177 2.39 -6.44 -11.47
C HIS A 177 2.19 -7.87 -12.01
N GLU A 178 3.15 -8.34 -12.78
CA GLU A 178 3.26 -9.76 -13.10
C GLU A 178 3.52 -10.57 -11.82
N ILE A 179 2.83 -11.71 -11.69
CA ILE A 179 3.01 -12.62 -10.56
C ILE A 179 4.24 -13.50 -10.82
N PHE A 180 5.21 -13.44 -9.92
CA PHE A 180 6.46 -14.20 -10.02
C PHE A 180 6.59 -15.33 -9.01
N ASN A 181 5.51 -15.75 -8.35
CA ASN A 181 5.46 -16.96 -7.50
C ASN A 181 4.09 -17.63 -7.62
#